data_AF-A0A5E4Q762-F1
#
_entry.id   AF-A0A5E4Q762-F1
#
_cell.length_a   1.000
_cell.length_b   1.000
_cell.length_c   1.000
_cell.angle_alpha   90.00
_cell.angle_beta   90.00
_cell.angle_gamma   90.00
#
_symmetry.space_group_name_H-M   'P 1'
#
loop_
_entity.id
_entity.type
_entity.pdbx_description
1 polymer ?
#
loop_
_entity_poly.entity_id
_entity_poly.type
_entity_poly.pdbx_seq_one_letter_code
_entity_poly.pdbx_strand_id
1 'polypeptide(L)'
;MTTRSSKKTLPPTDSPMNKRRKEESWMMISKESLLLQNNAFTIITLPHPGHGNPVMFCLDDYNKKMHEIITFNEAYRSWFVNNSVKSDGSLIIATPFNPIYLVLPRLKEQCCSRAVPLEDLLSEKGYDKIVNFIDNLNDVADLKGPAELKAYKYNEDKTIAWLETRIHRLARALKNKNIHVTSGAKSSTFVSSNLCNDDVDYEFFLKYAHGIISEYLQDDLVALLEKKFNFKEELIEVIGKKRKSEATDILGDSKRVKSEVLDDITPTSNSSTFTEVKVKKTTAKEKARQKAASGTKTISSFFTKK
;
A
#
# COMPACT_ATOMS: atom_id res chain seq x y z
N MET A 1 19.74 -73.57 -37.78
CA MET A 1 20.36 -72.28 -37.42
C MET A 1 19.39 -71.19 -37.86
N THR A 2 18.82 -70.29 -37.07
CA THR A 2 19.05 -69.80 -35.69
C THR A 2 17.75 -69.12 -35.28
N THR A 3 17.22 -69.50 -34.11
CA THR A 3 15.95 -69.00 -33.56
C THR A 3 16.09 -67.57 -33.02
N ARG A 4 15.13 -66.73 -33.41
CA ARG A 4 14.94 -65.33 -33.01
C ARG A 4 14.69 -65.23 -31.50
N SER A 5 15.68 -64.78 -30.74
CA SER A 5 15.56 -64.49 -29.30
C SER A 5 15.05 -63.06 -29.10
N SER A 6 13.87 -62.96 -28.47
CA SER A 6 13.26 -61.71 -28.03
C SER A 6 13.98 -61.18 -26.79
N LYS A 7 14.68 -60.05 -26.91
CA LYS A 7 15.29 -59.35 -25.77
C LYS A 7 14.22 -58.45 -25.12
N LYS A 8 13.74 -58.85 -23.94
CA LYS A 8 12.87 -58.04 -23.08
C LYS A 8 13.55 -56.70 -22.76
N THR A 9 12.88 -55.60 -23.10
CA THR A 9 13.19 -54.25 -22.63
C THR A 9 12.85 -54.15 -21.13
N LEU A 10 13.86 -53.90 -20.30
CA LEU A 10 13.67 -53.50 -18.91
C LEU A 10 13.19 -52.04 -18.88
N PRO A 11 12.28 -51.66 -17.97
CA PRO A 11 11.87 -50.27 -17.81
C PRO A 11 13.03 -49.43 -17.26
N PRO A 12 13.08 -48.12 -17.52
CA PRO A 12 14.11 -47.27 -16.98
C PRO A 12 14.01 -47.26 -15.46
N THR A 13 15.10 -47.60 -14.80
CA THR A 13 15.31 -47.35 -13.38
C THR A 13 15.10 -45.87 -13.12
N ASP A 14 13.97 -45.53 -12.51
CA ASP A 14 13.76 -44.23 -11.87
C ASP A 14 14.89 -44.06 -10.85
N SER A 15 15.86 -43.21 -11.20
CA SER A 15 16.69 -42.58 -10.19
C SER A 15 15.76 -41.91 -9.19
N PRO A 16 16.10 -41.87 -7.88
CA PRO A 16 15.31 -41.09 -6.95
C PRO A 16 15.48 -39.64 -7.37
N MET A 17 14.54 -39.14 -8.19
CA MET A 17 14.28 -37.72 -8.30
C MET A 17 14.24 -37.24 -6.86
N ASN A 18 15.26 -36.47 -6.49
CA ASN A 18 15.25 -35.68 -5.28
C ASN A 18 13.93 -34.92 -5.32
N LYS A 19 12.90 -35.47 -4.67
CA LYS A 19 11.74 -34.73 -4.19
C LYS A 19 12.37 -33.79 -3.18
N ARG A 20 12.92 -32.67 -3.68
CA ARG A 20 13.38 -31.56 -2.88
C ARG A 20 12.19 -31.30 -1.97
N ARG A 21 12.35 -31.56 -0.67
CA ARG A 21 11.42 -31.06 0.32
C ARG A 21 11.24 -29.59 -0.04
N LYS A 22 10.02 -29.19 -0.39
CA LYS A 22 9.64 -27.78 -0.30
C LYS A 22 9.73 -27.47 1.18
N GLU A 23 10.92 -27.09 1.64
CA GLU A 23 11.04 -26.42 2.92
C GLU A 23 10.22 -25.14 2.75
N GLU A 24 9.12 -25.06 3.48
CA GLU A 24 8.28 -23.86 3.54
C GLU A 24 9.02 -22.81 4.37
N SER A 25 10.12 -22.29 3.83
CA SER A 25 10.89 -21.23 4.46
C SER A 25 10.16 -19.91 4.24
N TRP A 26 10.05 -19.09 5.28
CA TRP A 26 9.49 -17.74 5.17
C TRP A 26 10.60 -16.70 5.15
N MET A 27 10.42 -15.65 4.35
CA MET A 27 11.30 -14.49 4.35
C MET A 27 10.70 -13.47 5.30
N MET A 28 11.40 -13.14 6.38
CA MET A 28 10.92 -12.22 7.40
C MET A 28 11.91 -11.09 7.69
N ILE A 29 11.42 -9.86 7.72
CA ILE A 29 12.13 -8.70 8.25
C ILE A 29 11.55 -8.38 9.62
N SER A 30 12.41 -8.26 10.61
CA SER A 30 12.01 -7.80 11.93
C SER A 30 13.15 -7.08 12.63
N LYS A 31 12.85 -6.48 13.78
CA LYS A 31 13.88 -5.87 14.62
C LYS A 31 14.82 -6.94 15.16
N GLU A 32 16.09 -6.63 15.17
CA GLU A 32 17.14 -7.50 15.70
C GLU A 32 16.86 -7.98 17.14
N SER A 33 16.30 -7.10 17.99
CA SER A 33 15.88 -7.44 19.36
C SER A 33 14.86 -8.57 19.43
N LEU A 34 13.97 -8.68 18.43
CA LEU A 34 12.95 -9.73 18.40
C LEU A 34 13.55 -11.10 18.07
N LEU A 35 14.60 -11.14 17.25
CA LEU A 35 15.21 -12.38 16.75
C LEU A 35 16.37 -12.89 17.62
N LEU A 36 17.19 -11.97 18.14
CA LEU A 36 18.43 -12.35 18.84
C LEU A 36 18.23 -12.54 20.35
N GLN A 37 17.31 -11.79 20.96
CA GLN A 37 17.13 -11.82 22.42
C GLN A 37 16.01 -12.76 22.85
N ASN A 38 15.19 -13.22 21.91
CA ASN A 38 14.01 -14.02 22.21
C ASN A 38 14.12 -15.41 21.58
N ASN A 39 14.32 -16.43 22.42
CA ASN A 39 14.41 -17.82 21.97
C ASN A 39 13.04 -18.43 21.63
N ALA A 40 11.93 -17.77 22.03
CA ALA A 40 10.58 -18.22 21.76
C ALA A 40 9.63 -17.02 21.71
N PHE A 41 9.42 -16.45 20.52
CA PHE A 41 8.31 -15.53 20.31
C PHE A 41 7.03 -16.32 20.00
N THR A 42 5.90 -15.89 20.55
CA THR A 42 4.62 -16.54 20.33
C THR A 42 3.84 -15.80 19.26
N ILE A 43 3.40 -16.52 18.22
CA ILE A 43 2.49 -15.95 17.22
C ILE A 43 1.05 -16.26 17.66
N ILE A 44 0.21 -15.24 17.68
CA ILE A 44 -1.23 -15.34 17.96
C ILE A 44 -2.02 -14.72 16.81
N THR A 45 -3.27 -15.13 16.66
CA THR A 45 -4.19 -14.53 15.70
C THR A 45 -5.27 -13.79 16.46
N LEU A 46 -5.45 -12.51 16.19
CA LEU A 46 -6.50 -11.67 16.78
C LEU A 46 -7.27 -10.91 15.69
N PRO A 47 -8.54 -10.54 15.96
CA PRO A 47 -9.29 -9.62 15.09
C PRO A 47 -8.56 -8.29 14.91
N HIS A 48 -8.50 -7.80 13.69
CA HIS A 48 -7.99 -6.47 13.39
C HIS A 48 -8.88 -5.39 14.04
N PRO A 49 -8.30 -4.35 14.66
CA PRO A 49 -9.07 -3.37 15.42
C PRO A 49 -10.05 -2.53 14.60
N GLY A 50 -9.77 -2.29 13.32
CA GLY A 50 -10.67 -1.54 12.43
C GLY A 50 -11.79 -2.37 11.81
N HIS A 51 -11.45 -3.46 11.12
CA HIS A 51 -12.38 -4.24 10.29
C HIS A 51 -12.68 -5.65 10.82
N GLY A 52 -12.04 -6.08 11.93
CA GLY A 52 -12.34 -7.36 12.60
C GLY A 52 -11.82 -8.64 11.93
N ASN A 53 -11.17 -8.57 10.77
CA ASN A 53 -10.62 -9.76 10.11
C ASN A 53 -9.44 -10.33 10.92
N PRO A 54 -9.19 -11.66 10.89
CA PRO A 54 -8.09 -12.25 11.63
C PRO A 54 -6.73 -11.79 11.08
N VAL A 55 -5.90 -11.24 11.96
CA VAL A 55 -4.53 -10.79 11.68
C VAL A 55 -3.57 -11.44 12.67
N MET A 56 -2.34 -11.70 12.23
CA MET A 56 -1.31 -12.33 13.06
C MET A 56 -0.49 -11.29 13.80
N PHE A 57 -0.22 -11.58 15.07
CA PHE A 57 0.64 -10.78 15.94
C PHE A 57 1.71 -11.66 16.56
N CYS A 58 2.89 -11.10 16.71
CA CYS A 58 4.03 -11.70 17.38
C CYS A 58 4.21 -11.05 18.76
N LEU A 59 4.20 -11.87 19.80
CA LEU A 59 4.38 -11.48 21.19
C LEU A 59 5.85 -11.64 21.59
N ASP A 60 6.47 -10.53 22.01
CA ASP A 60 7.82 -10.48 22.55
C ASP A 60 7.77 -10.43 24.09
N ASP A 61 7.73 -11.61 24.71
CA ASP A 61 7.62 -11.76 26.16
C ASP A 61 8.76 -11.11 26.95
N TYR A 62 9.96 -11.04 26.35
CA TYR A 62 11.15 -10.47 26.98
C TYR A 62 11.07 -8.96 27.06
N ASN A 63 10.78 -8.29 25.94
CA ASN A 63 10.67 -6.82 25.90
C ASN A 63 9.28 -6.30 26.27
N LYS A 64 8.32 -7.20 26.56
CA LYS A 64 6.89 -6.87 26.75
C LYS A 64 6.34 -6.00 25.62
N LYS A 65 6.68 -6.37 24.38
CA LYS A 65 6.25 -5.66 23.16
C LYS A 65 5.45 -6.57 22.25
N MET A 66 4.52 -5.96 21.53
CA MET A 66 3.74 -6.63 20.50
C MET A 66 4.21 -6.17 19.13
N HIS A 67 4.21 -7.08 18.17
CA HIS A 67 4.50 -6.78 16.78
C HIS A 67 3.37 -7.31 15.90
N GLU A 68 2.91 -6.50 14.96
CA GLU A 68 2.00 -6.93 13.91
C GLU A 68 2.79 -7.61 12.79
N ILE A 69 2.26 -8.71 12.27
CA ILE A 69 2.86 -9.46 11.16
C ILE A 69 2.14 -9.08 9.87
N ILE A 70 2.81 -8.31 9.03
CA ILE A 70 2.30 -7.85 7.74
C ILE A 70 2.97 -8.68 6.64
N THR A 71 2.19 -9.16 5.67
CA THR A 71 2.73 -9.87 4.51
C THR A 71 2.66 -8.98 3.28
N PHE A 72 3.82 -8.58 2.77
CA PHE A 72 3.93 -7.96 1.46
C PHE A 72 3.95 -9.05 0.39
N ASN A 73 3.03 -8.96 -0.57
CA ASN A 73 2.92 -9.92 -1.66
C ASN A 73 2.65 -9.18 -2.98
N GLU A 74 3.51 -9.40 -3.98
CA GLU A 74 3.41 -8.81 -5.31
C GLU A 74 3.52 -9.93 -6.36
N ALA A 75 2.75 -9.81 -7.45
CA ALA A 75 2.75 -10.80 -8.51
C ALA A 75 4.13 -10.93 -9.20
N TYR A 76 4.43 -12.13 -9.67
CA TYR A 76 5.65 -12.45 -10.42
C TYR A 76 6.96 -12.16 -9.68
N ARG A 77 6.97 -12.36 -8.36
CA ARG A 77 8.16 -12.28 -7.50
C ARG A 77 8.60 -13.67 -7.03
N SER A 78 9.91 -13.85 -6.86
CA SER A 78 10.53 -15.05 -6.29
C SER A 78 11.80 -14.67 -5.54
N TRP A 79 12.22 -15.51 -4.59
CA TRP A 79 13.46 -15.31 -3.83
C TRP A 79 14.53 -16.30 -4.28
N PHE A 80 15.75 -15.82 -4.47
CA PHE A 80 16.93 -16.67 -4.56
C PHE A 80 17.57 -16.71 -3.18
N VAL A 81 17.54 -17.88 -2.54
CA VAL A 81 18.06 -18.08 -1.19
C VAL A 81 19.18 -19.10 -1.27
N ASN A 82 20.42 -18.63 -1.14
CA ASN A 82 21.62 -19.46 -1.32
C ASN A 82 21.59 -20.18 -2.68
N ASN A 83 21.51 -21.51 -2.67
CA ASN A 83 21.47 -22.36 -3.87
C ASN A 83 20.05 -22.85 -4.23
N SER A 84 19.01 -22.25 -3.64
CA SER A 84 17.61 -22.60 -3.90
C SER A 84 16.80 -21.41 -4.40
N VAL A 85 15.72 -21.72 -5.12
CA VAL A 85 14.75 -20.73 -5.60
C VAL A 85 13.44 -21.00 -4.89
N LYS A 86 12.95 -20.02 -4.13
CA LYS A 86 11.62 -20.02 -3.54
C LYS A 86 10.69 -19.29 -4.52
N SER A 87 9.72 -20.04 -5.05
CA SER A 87 8.74 -19.52 -6.01
C SER A 87 7.81 -18.46 -5.40
N ASP A 88 7.60 -18.54 -4.09
CA ASP A 88 6.82 -17.57 -3.32
C ASP A 88 7.69 -16.35 -3.02
N GLY A 89 7.36 -15.22 -3.63
CA GLY A 89 8.04 -13.94 -3.44
C GLY A 89 7.54 -13.12 -2.25
N SER A 90 6.65 -13.66 -1.41
CA SER A 90 6.13 -12.93 -0.26
C SER A 90 7.22 -12.56 0.75
N LEU A 91 7.02 -11.43 1.40
CA LEU A 91 7.90 -10.88 2.42
C LEU A 91 7.08 -10.59 3.66
N ILE A 92 7.42 -11.27 4.76
CA ILE A 92 6.81 -11.03 6.06
C ILE A 92 7.57 -9.90 6.75
N ILE A 93 6.86 -8.96 7.35
CA ILE A 93 7.43 -7.84 8.08
C ILE A 93 6.77 -7.80 9.46
N ALA A 94 7.58 -7.85 10.51
CA ALA A 94 7.11 -7.67 11.88
C ALA A 94 7.36 -6.23 12.34
N THR A 95 6.30 -5.45 12.49
CA THR A 95 6.35 -4.05 12.90
C THR A 95 5.84 -3.87 14.33
N PRO A 96 6.48 -3.06 15.18
CA PRO A 96 5.97 -2.81 16.54
C PRO A 96 4.55 -2.27 16.51
N PHE A 97 3.68 -2.86 17.33
CA PHE A 97 2.25 -2.58 17.39
C PHE A 97 1.87 -2.11 18.80
N ASN A 98 0.94 -1.15 18.90
CA ASN A 98 0.45 -0.67 20.19
C ASN A 98 -0.85 -1.43 20.55
N PRO A 99 -0.84 -2.25 21.61
CA PRO A 99 -1.99 -3.10 21.95
C PRO A 99 -3.26 -2.31 22.31
N ILE A 100 -3.16 -1.02 22.65
CA ILE A 100 -4.34 -0.17 22.92
C ILE A 100 -5.33 -0.20 21.74
N TYR A 101 -4.85 -0.24 20.50
CA TYR A 101 -5.73 -0.30 19.33
C TYR A 101 -6.62 -1.55 19.32
N LEU A 102 -6.11 -2.70 19.77
CA LEU A 102 -6.89 -3.95 19.88
C LEU A 102 -7.93 -3.88 21.01
N VAL A 103 -7.65 -3.11 22.06
CA VAL A 103 -8.53 -2.97 23.23
C VAL A 103 -9.64 -1.95 22.97
N LEU A 104 -9.41 -0.92 22.15
CA LEU A 104 -10.36 0.17 21.89
C LEU A 104 -11.76 -0.33 21.47
N PRO A 105 -11.92 -1.24 20.48
CA PRO A 105 -13.23 -1.78 20.11
C PRO A 105 -13.95 -2.43 21.31
N ARG A 106 -13.22 -3.21 22.11
CA ARG A 106 -13.78 -3.94 23.25
C ARG A 106 -14.18 -3.01 24.39
N LEU A 107 -13.34 -2.01 24.65
CA LEU A 107 -13.60 -0.99 25.65
C LEU A 107 -14.89 -0.22 25.30
N LYS A 108 -15.09 0.09 24.02
CA LYS A 108 -16.32 0.74 23.55
C LYS A 108 -17.53 -0.18 23.64
N GLU A 109 -17.41 -1.45 23.29
CA GLU A 109 -18.53 -2.41 23.36
C GLU A 109 -18.97 -2.71 24.79
N GLN A 110 -18.03 -2.90 25.72
CA GLN A 110 -18.31 -3.46 27.05
C GLN A 110 -18.25 -2.45 28.19
N CYS A 111 -17.52 -1.33 28.03
CA CYS A 111 -17.22 -0.38 29.10
C CYS A 111 -17.85 1.01 28.93
N CYS A 112 -18.86 1.16 28.04
CA CYS A 112 -19.58 2.43 27.89
C CYS A 112 -20.38 2.81 29.15
N SER A 113 -21.15 1.87 29.71
CA SER A 113 -22.02 2.14 30.86
C SER A 113 -21.36 1.82 32.20
N ARG A 114 -20.56 0.74 32.25
CA ARG A 114 -19.94 0.20 33.47
C ARG A 114 -18.42 0.20 33.39
N ALA A 115 -17.76 0.22 34.55
CA ALA A 115 -16.34 -0.07 34.63
C ALA A 115 -16.11 -1.59 34.66
N VAL A 116 -15.15 -2.08 33.89
CA VAL A 116 -14.82 -3.52 33.79
C VAL A 116 -13.33 -3.71 34.08
N PRO A 117 -12.94 -4.68 34.91
CA PRO A 117 -11.54 -5.06 35.10
C PRO A 117 -10.86 -5.43 33.77
N LEU A 118 -9.57 -5.12 33.63
CA LEU A 118 -8.80 -5.43 32.43
C LEU A 118 -8.80 -6.93 32.10
N GLU A 119 -8.69 -7.78 33.11
CA GLU A 119 -8.70 -9.24 32.97
C GLU A 119 -10.04 -9.76 32.42
N ASP A 120 -11.15 -9.23 32.93
CA ASP A 120 -12.50 -9.58 32.47
C ASP A 120 -12.74 -9.10 31.04
N LEU A 121 -12.29 -7.88 30.70
CA LEU A 121 -12.41 -7.31 29.36
C LEU A 121 -11.69 -8.14 28.29
N LEU A 122 -10.58 -8.79 28.68
CA LEU A 122 -9.73 -9.58 27.80
C LEU A 122 -9.88 -11.09 28.01
N SER A 123 -10.96 -11.51 28.67
CA SER A 123 -11.24 -12.93 28.96
C SER A 123 -11.61 -13.76 27.71
N GLU A 124 -11.91 -13.11 26.58
CA GLU A 124 -12.18 -13.79 25.32
C GLU A 124 -10.95 -14.51 24.76
N LYS A 125 -11.20 -15.61 24.04
CA LYS A 125 -10.14 -16.50 23.51
C LYS A 125 -9.12 -15.73 22.68
N GLY A 126 -7.85 -15.77 23.12
CA GLY A 126 -6.71 -15.16 22.45
C GLY A 126 -6.28 -13.82 23.06
N TYR A 127 -7.21 -13.07 23.66
CA TYR A 127 -6.93 -11.79 24.32
C TYR A 127 -6.31 -11.97 25.71
N ASP A 128 -6.52 -13.13 26.33
CA ASP A 128 -5.88 -13.56 27.58
C ASP A 128 -4.35 -13.43 27.53
N LYS A 129 -3.76 -13.70 26.37
CA LYS A 129 -2.31 -13.64 26.15
C LYS A 129 -1.76 -12.21 26.06
N ILE A 130 -2.60 -11.23 25.73
CA ILE A 130 -2.15 -9.84 25.55
C ILE A 130 -2.24 -8.98 26.82
N VAL A 131 -2.89 -9.49 27.88
CA VAL A 131 -3.08 -8.75 29.15
C VAL A 131 -1.75 -8.22 29.69
N ASN A 132 -0.72 -9.05 29.66
CA ASN A 132 0.63 -8.73 30.17
C ASN A 132 1.40 -7.70 29.32
N PHE A 133 0.88 -7.34 28.15
CA PHE A 133 1.49 -6.37 27.22
C PHE A 133 0.85 -4.98 27.33
N ILE A 134 -0.19 -4.85 28.16
CA ILE A 134 -0.93 -3.61 28.34
C ILE A 134 -0.58 -3.04 29.72
N ASP A 135 0.21 -1.98 29.76
CA ASP A 135 0.63 -1.35 31.01
C ASP A 135 -0.56 -0.67 31.74
N ASN A 136 -1.18 0.28 31.04
CA ASN A 136 -2.33 1.04 31.52
C ASN A 136 -3.18 1.56 30.33
N LEU A 137 -4.46 1.83 30.61
CA LEU A 137 -5.42 2.40 29.65
C LEU A 137 -5.88 3.81 30.05
N ASN A 138 -5.13 4.50 30.92
CA ASN A 138 -5.54 5.79 31.49
C ASN A 138 -5.68 6.91 30.45
N ASP A 139 -4.96 6.75 29.33
CA ASP A 139 -5.00 7.65 28.17
C ASP A 139 -6.32 7.59 27.39
N VAL A 140 -7.04 6.46 27.44
CA VAL A 140 -8.25 6.19 26.64
C VAL A 140 -9.48 5.88 27.50
N ALA A 141 -9.28 5.57 28.77
CA ALA A 141 -10.31 5.22 29.74
C ALA A 141 -10.09 5.89 31.09
N ASP A 142 -11.17 5.95 31.87
CA ASP A 142 -11.15 6.32 33.27
C ASP A 142 -10.97 5.11 34.15
N LEU A 143 -9.93 5.13 34.99
CA LEU A 143 -9.75 4.16 36.05
C LEU A 143 -10.79 4.38 37.15
N LYS A 144 -11.54 3.34 37.50
CA LYS A 144 -12.53 3.34 38.58
C LYS A 144 -12.18 2.25 39.59
N GLY A 145 -12.32 2.58 40.88
CA GLY A 145 -12.03 1.65 41.97
C GLY A 145 -10.56 1.63 42.40
N PRO A 146 -10.16 0.63 43.19
CA PRO A 146 -8.79 0.47 43.67
C PRO A 146 -7.81 0.25 42.52
N ALA A 147 -6.59 0.79 42.64
CA ALA A 147 -5.56 0.66 41.61
C ALA A 147 -5.18 -0.80 41.30
N GLU A 148 -5.37 -1.71 42.27
CA GLU A 148 -5.12 -3.14 42.12
C GLU A 148 -6.09 -3.84 41.16
N LEU A 149 -7.36 -3.40 41.12
CA LEU A 149 -8.39 -4.05 40.30
C LEU A 149 -8.32 -3.63 38.82
N LYS A 150 -7.64 -2.51 38.52
CA LYS A 150 -7.52 -1.93 37.16
C LYS A 150 -8.83 -1.95 36.37
N ALA A 151 -9.92 -1.47 36.97
CA ALA A 151 -11.22 -1.41 36.30
C ALA A 151 -11.36 -0.12 35.48
N TYR A 152 -11.68 -0.26 34.20
CA TYR A 152 -11.70 0.83 33.23
C TYR A 152 -13.11 1.11 32.73
N LYS A 153 -13.46 2.39 32.64
CA LYS A 153 -14.66 2.89 31.96
C LYS A 153 -14.23 3.66 30.71
N TYR A 154 -14.87 3.40 29.57
CA TYR A 154 -14.57 4.09 28.31
C TYR A 154 -14.79 5.60 28.45
N ASN A 155 -13.85 6.40 27.95
CA ASN A 155 -13.97 7.85 27.90
C ASN A 155 -13.62 8.33 26.48
N GLU A 156 -14.61 8.86 25.78
CA GLU A 156 -14.49 9.30 24.39
C GLU A 156 -13.55 10.51 24.26
N ASP A 157 -13.70 11.52 25.12
CA ASP A 157 -12.88 12.74 25.07
C ASP A 157 -11.39 12.42 25.21
N LYS A 158 -11.06 11.54 26.16
CA LYS A 158 -9.68 11.05 26.37
C LYS A 158 -9.17 10.27 25.16
N THR A 159 -9.98 9.35 24.63
CA THR A 159 -9.64 8.56 23.45
C THR A 159 -9.31 9.46 22.26
N ILE A 160 -10.14 10.47 22.01
CA ILE A 160 -9.97 11.42 20.91
C ILE A 160 -8.74 12.32 21.13
N ALA A 161 -8.46 12.77 22.36
CA ALA A 161 -7.25 13.51 22.69
C ALA A 161 -5.97 12.66 22.51
N TRP A 162 -6.02 11.39 22.89
CA TRP A 162 -4.92 10.45 22.70
C TRP A 162 -4.65 10.20 21.21
N LEU A 163 -5.70 9.94 20.41
CA LEU A 163 -5.60 9.74 18.96
C LEU A 163 -5.05 10.98 18.25
N GLU A 164 -5.51 12.18 18.63
CA GLU A 164 -4.96 13.43 18.11
C GLU A 164 -3.45 13.53 18.36
N THR A 165 -2.99 13.20 19.57
CA THR A 165 -1.57 13.23 19.90
C THR A 165 -0.77 12.24 19.04
N ARG A 166 -1.36 11.07 18.73
CA ARG A 166 -0.74 10.07 17.85
C ARG A 166 -0.66 10.55 16.40
N ILE A 167 -1.71 11.18 15.87
CA ILE A 167 -1.73 11.77 14.52
C ILE A 167 -0.64 12.84 14.39
N HIS A 168 -0.54 13.78 15.34
CA HIS A 168 0.51 14.79 15.34
C HIS A 168 1.91 14.18 15.40
N ARG A 169 2.11 13.14 16.22
CA ARG A 169 3.39 12.45 16.32
C ARG A 169 3.77 11.76 15.01
N LEU A 170 2.80 11.12 14.34
CA LEU A 170 3.00 10.47 13.06
C LEU A 170 3.29 11.50 11.95
N ALA A 171 2.53 12.59 11.88
CA ALA A 171 2.77 13.70 10.94
C ALA A 171 4.20 14.26 11.06
N ARG A 172 4.67 14.48 12.30
CA ARG A 172 6.06 14.88 12.55
C ARG A 172 7.08 13.84 12.08
N ALA A 173 6.81 12.55 12.32
CA ALA A 173 7.69 11.48 11.87
C ALA A 173 7.75 11.36 10.35
N LEU A 174 6.62 11.56 9.66
CA LEU A 174 6.55 11.59 8.19
C LEU A 174 7.38 12.74 7.62
N LYS A 175 7.25 13.94 8.20
CA LYS A 175 8.05 15.11 7.81
C LYS A 175 9.55 14.87 8.03
N ASN A 176 9.94 14.36 9.20
CA ASN A 176 11.34 14.09 9.52
C ASN A 176 11.96 13.00 8.64
N LYS A 177 11.18 12.00 8.22
CA LYS A 177 11.61 10.95 7.28
C LYS A 177 11.55 11.40 5.82
N ASN A 178 11.19 12.65 5.56
CA ASN A 178 11.03 13.25 4.24
C ASN A 178 10.09 12.44 3.31
N ILE A 179 9.00 11.90 3.88
CA ILE A 179 8.00 11.14 3.12
C ILE A 179 7.11 12.12 2.36
N HIS A 180 6.89 11.86 1.08
CA HIS A 180 6.08 12.70 0.22
C HIS A 180 4.58 12.44 0.45
N VAL A 181 3.85 13.45 0.91
CA VAL A 181 2.41 13.34 1.29
C VAL A 181 1.45 14.06 0.34
N THR A 182 1.95 14.73 -0.70
CA THR A 182 1.09 15.51 -1.62
C THR A 182 0.48 14.66 -2.73
N SER A 183 -0.64 15.14 -3.28
CA SER A 183 -1.36 14.46 -4.36
C SER A 183 -0.53 14.36 -5.64
N GLY A 184 -0.14 13.13 -5.98
CA GLY A 184 0.56 12.80 -7.22
C GLY A 184 1.56 11.66 -7.03
N ALA A 185 1.59 10.71 -7.98
CA ALA A 185 2.56 9.63 -7.96
C ALA A 185 3.98 10.18 -8.20
N LYS A 186 4.84 10.07 -7.19
CA LYS A 186 6.28 10.36 -7.32
C LYS A 186 7.06 9.14 -6.85
N SER A 187 7.95 8.63 -7.70
CA SER A 187 8.87 7.56 -7.31
C SER A 187 9.88 8.12 -6.31
N SER A 188 10.10 7.43 -5.19
CA SER A 188 11.14 7.77 -4.21
C SER A 188 12.54 7.82 -4.84
N THR A 189 12.78 7.02 -5.88
CA THR A 189 14.03 6.98 -6.65
C THR A 189 14.20 8.17 -7.60
N PHE A 190 13.13 8.93 -7.86
CA PHE A 190 13.13 10.07 -8.79
C PHE A 190 12.64 11.37 -8.13
N VAL A 191 12.66 11.45 -6.80
CA VAL A 191 12.51 12.73 -6.11
C VAL A 191 13.84 13.47 -6.25
N SER A 192 13.85 14.61 -6.95
CA SER A 192 15.05 15.43 -6.96
C SER A 192 15.36 15.84 -5.51
N SER A 193 16.62 15.76 -5.10
CA SER A 193 17.10 16.14 -3.76
C SER A 193 16.73 17.58 -3.35
N ASN A 194 16.16 18.36 -4.27
CA ASN A 194 15.83 19.76 -4.11
C ASN A 194 14.33 20.00 -3.79
N LEU A 195 13.49 18.96 -3.73
CA LEU A 195 12.15 19.09 -3.12
C LEU A 195 12.26 18.78 -1.63
N CYS A 196 12.61 19.80 -0.86
CA CYS A 196 12.45 19.80 0.58
C CYS A 196 10.94 19.82 0.87
N ASN A 197 10.46 18.93 1.74
CA ASN A 197 9.09 19.02 2.29
C ASN A 197 8.84 20.29 3.15
N ASP A 198 9.76 21.26 3.11
CA ASP A 198 9.66 22.51 3.85
C ASP A 198 8.58 23.44 3.29
N ASP A 199 8.28 23.34 1.99
CA ASP A 199 7.24 24.12 1.31
C ASP A 199 5.84 23.46 1.37
N VAL A 200 5.73 22.25 1.93
CA VAL A 200 4.47 21.50 2.04
C VAL A 200 3.75 21.91 3.32
N ASP A 201 2.47 22.26 3.20
CA ASP A 201 1.65 22.61 4.36
C ASP A 201 1.53 21.43 5.33
N TYR A 202 1.71 21.71 6.62
CA TYR A 202 1.65 20.69 7.68
C TYR A 202 0.29 19.97 7.72
N GLU A 203 -0.77 20.61 7.23
CA GLU A 203 -2.11 20.04 7.12
C GLU A 203 -2.14 18.79 6.21
N PHE A 204 -1.31 18.72 5.16
CA PHE A 204 -1.18 17.50 4.33
C PHE A 204 -0.59 16.33 5.11
N PHE A 205 0.42 16.59 5.94
CA PHE A 205 1.00 15.57 6.80
C PHE A 205 0.00 15.08 7.84
N LEU A 206 -0.83 15.98 8.40
CA LEU A 206 -1.90 15.61 9.31
C LEU A 206 -2.96 14.76 8.62
N LYS A 207 -3.41 15.13 7.42
CA LYS A 207 -4.40 14.35 6.65
C LYS A 207 -3.87 12.96 6.28
N TYR A 208 -2.60 12.86 5.86
CA TYR A 208 -1.97 11.59 5.54
C TYR A 208 -1.79 10.70 6.80
N ALA A 209 -1.35 11.30 7.91
CA ALA A 209 -1.24 10.61 9.19
C ALA A 209 -2.60 10.14 9.72
N HIS A 210 -3.65 10.94 9.55
CA HIS A 210 -5.02 10.54 9.87
C HIS A 210 -5.43 9.31 9.06
N GLY A 211 -5.19 9.30 7.74
CA GLY A 211 -5.48 8.16 6.87
C GLY A 211 -4.80 6.85 7.32
N ILE A 212 -3.53 6.91 7.71
CA ILE A 212 -2.81 5.73 8.23
C ILE A 212 -3.44 5.23 9.54
N ILE A 213 -3.79 6.15 10.45
CA ILE A 213 -4.35 5.77 11.75
C ILE A 213 -5.79 5.26 11.60
N SER A 214 -6.57 5.80 10.66
CA SER A 214 -7.95 5.38 10.41
C SER A 214 -8.05 3.93 9.97
N GLU A 215 -7.03 3.35 9.32
CA GLU A 215 -7.02 1.93 8.96
C GLU A 215 -7.16 1.02 10.19
N TYR A 216 -6.66 1.46 11.36
CA TYR A 216 -6.66 0.70 12.62
C TYR A 216 -7.82 1.05 13.56
N LEU A 217 -8.78 1.88 13.13
CA LEU A 217 -9.89 2.36 13.95
C LEU A 217 -11.25 1.94 13.39
N GLN A 218 -12.26 1.91 14.24
CA GLN A 218 -13.66 1.74 13.82
C GLN A 218 -14.20 3.03 13.20
N ASP A 219 -15.10 2.90 12.22
CA ASP A 219 -15.65 4.02 11.42
C ASP A 219 -16.21 5.17 12.26
N ASP A 220 -16.88 4.89 13.38
CA ASP A 220 -17.42 5.91 14.29
C ASP A 220 -16.32 6.82 14.87
N LEU A 221 -15.17 6.25 15.25
CA LEU A 221 -14.05 7.03 15.80
C LEU A 221 -13.37 7.85 14.69
N VAL A 222 -13.31 7.30 13.47
CA VAL A 222 -12.80 8.01 12.31
C VAL A 222 -13.66 9.23 12.03
N ALA A 223 -14.99 9.09 12.01
CA ALA A 223 -15.91 10.21 11.81
C ALA A 223 -15.79 11.30 12.90
N LEU A 224 -15.60 10.91 14.17
CA LEU A 224 -15.35 11.85 15.26
C LEU A 224 -14.02 12.61 15.11
N LEU A 225 -12.97 11.92 14.67
CA LEU A 225 -11.67 12.54 14.40
C LEU A 225 -11.75 13.49 13.20
N GLU A 226 -12.39 13.09 12.11
CA GLU A 226 -12.59 13.94 10.94
C GLU A 226 -13.31 15.23 11.30
N LYS A 227 -14.38 15.13 12.10
CA LYS A 227 -15.11 16.30 12.62
C LYS A 227 -14.23 17.20 13.48
N LYS A 228 -13.33 16.63 14.29
CA LYS A 228 -12.44 17.38 15.18
C LYS A 228 -11.34 18.12 14.41
N PHE A 229 -10.73 17.47 13.42
CA PHE A 229 -9.68 18.09 12.61
C PHE A 229 -10.23 19.05 11.55
N ASN A 230 -11.49 18.86 11.12
CA ASN A 230 -12.16 19.69 10.13
C ASN A 230 -11.29 19.91 8.88
N PHE A 231 -10.72 18.83 8.35
CA PHE A 231 -9.85 18.88 7.18
C PHE A 231 -10.60 19.53 6.02
N LYS A 232 -10.01 20.55 5.40
CA LYS A 232 -10.59 21.16 4.21
C LYS A 232 -10.50 20.17 3.04
N GLU A 233 -11.63 19.82 2.44
CA GLU A 233 -11.69 18.92 1.27
C GLU A 233 -10.90 19.46 0.06
N GLU A 234 -10.66 20.77 -0.02
CA GLU A 234 -10.02 21.44 -1.16
C GLU A 234 -8.48 21.49 -1.15
N LEU A 235 -7.82 20.92 -0.14
CA LEU A 235 -6.35 20.89 -0.12
C LEU A 235 -5.83 19.82 -1.10
N ILE A 236 -5.72 20.21 -2.36
CA ILE A 236 -4.85 19.58 -3.35
C ILE A 236 -3.68 20.54 -3.55
N GLU A 237 -2.54 20.25 -2.93
CA GLU A 237 -1.31 20.92 -3.28
C GLU A 237 -0.91 20.49 -4.70
N VAL A 238 -1.25 21.33 -5.68
CA VAL A 238 -0.67 21.23 -7.01
C VAL A 238 0.76 21.76 -6.92
N ILE A 239 1.69 20.93 -6.42
CA ILE A 239 3.12 21.25 -6.51
C ILE A 239 3.53 21.09 -7.96
N GLY A 240 3.40 22.20 -8.67
CA GLY A 240 3.83 22.38 -10.04
C GLY A 240 2.99 23.47 -10.67
N LYS A 241 3.61 24.61 -10.96
CA LYS A 241 3.14 25.54 -11.99
C LYS A 241 3.19 24.82 -13.36
N LYS A 242 2.38 23.79 -13.57
CA LYS A 242 2.07 23.28 -14.89
C LYS A 242 0.94 24.16 -15.38
N ARG A 243 1.21 24.87 -16.47
CA ARG A 243 0.26 25.69 -17.22
C ARG A 243 -1.10 24.99 -17.21
N LYS A 244 -2.14 25.70 -16.76
CA LYS A 244 -3.53 25.32 -17.03
C LYS A 244 -3.65 25.00 -18.52
N SER A 245 -3.86 23.74 -18.86
CA SER A 245 -4.77 23.43 -19.95
C SER A 245 -6.12 23.29 -19.28
N GLU A 246 -6.98 24.29 -19.47
CA GLU A 246 -8.39 24.20 -19.12
C GLU A 246 -8.98 23.01 -19.89
N ALA A 247 -9.18 21.90 -19.19
CA ALA A 247 -10.16 20.91 -19.57
C ALA A 247 -11.41 21.26 -18.77
N THR A 248 -12.20 22.18 -19.31
CA THR A 248 -13.61 22.28 -18.95
C THR A 248 -14.30 21.05 -19.54
N ASP A 249 -14.82 20.20 -18.66
CA ASP A 249 -15.72 19.12 -19.01
C ASP A 249 -16.95 19.69 -19.73
N ILE A 250 -16.99 19.51 -21.05
CA ILE A 250 -18.24 19.52 -21.79
C ILE A 250 -18.60 18.06 -22.04
N LEU A 251 -19.64 17.61 -21.34
CA LEU A 251 -20.37 16.39 -21.67
C LEU A 251 -20.68 16.37 -23.17
N GLY A 252 -20.33 15.28 -23.86
CA GLY A 252 -20.82 15.06 -25.21
C GLY A 252 -20.00 14.12 -26.06
N ASP A 253 -20.39 12.85 -25.98
CA ASP A 253 -20.45 11.91 -27.10
C ASP A 253 -19.19 11.12 -27.50
N SER A 254 -19.25 9.85 -27.12
CA SER A 254 -18.67 8.67 -27.75
C SER A 254 -18.02 8.86 -29.11
N LYS A 255 -16.70 8.62 -29.22
CA LYS A 255 -16.12 8.07 -30.45
C LYS A 255 -14.84 7.25 -30.20
N ARG A 256 -15.11 5.95 -30.05
CA ARG A 256 -14.37 4.77 -30.49
C ARG A 256 -12.89 4.97 -30.87
N VAL A 257 -12.05 4.32 -30.05
CA VAL A 257 -10.74 3.78 -30.39
C VAL A 257 -10.76 3.17 -31.80
N LYS A 258 -9.87 3.63 -32.69
CA LYS A 258 -9.62 2.97 -33.97
C LYS A 258 -8.29 2.23 -33.89
N SER A 259 -8.42 0.93 -33.62
CA SER A 259 -7.37 -0.07 -33.76
C SER A 259 -6.92 -0.16 -35.22
N GLU A 260 -5.64 -0.45 -35.40
CA GLU A 260 -4.98 -0.75 -36.66
C GLU A 260 -5.66 -1.93 -37.38
N VAL A 261 -5.94 -1.79 -38.68
CA VAL A 261 -6.18 -2.92 -39.58
C VAL A 261 -5.57 -2.58 -40.95
N LEU A 262 -4.75 -3.53 -41.40
CA LEU A 262 -4.05 -3.65 -42.67
C LEU A 262 -5.02 -4.02 -43.81
N ASP A 263 -4.55 -3.81 -45.04
CA ASP A 263 -4.94 -4.44 -46.31
C ASP A 263 -5.92 -3.76 -47.30
N ASP A 264 -5.37 -3.68 -48.52
CA ASP A 264 -5.91 -3.85 -49.88
C ASP A 264 -6.81 -2.82 -50.59
N ILE A 265 -6.14 -2.15 -51.55
CA ILE A 265 -6.45 -1.95 -52.98
C ILE A 265 -7.87 -2.33 -53.44
N THR A 266 -8.64 -1.34 -53.91
CA THR A 266 -9.25 -1.31 -55.26
C THR A 266 -9.91 0.05 -55.55
N PRO A 267 -9.96 0.52 -56.82
CA PRO A 267 -10.36 1.88 -57.18
C PRO A 267 -11.76 1.94 -57.80
N THR A 268 -12.63 2.83 -57.32
CA THR A 268 -13.83 3.22 -58.09
C THR A 268 -14.22 4.67 -57.85
N SER A 269 -14.57 5.31 -58.96
CA SER A 269 -14.97 6.69 -59.18
C SER A 269 -16.28 7.12 -58.46
N ASN A 270 -16.37 8.39 -58.05
CA ASN A 270 -17.24 9.38 -58.70
C ASN A 270 -17.27 10.76 -57.98
N SER A 271 -17.24 11.76 -58.85
CA SER A 271 -17.63 13.19 -58.81
C SER A 271 -18.17 13.89 -57.55
N SER A 272 -17.73 15.17 -57.47
CA SER A 272 -18.39 16.39 -56.94
C SER A 272 -18.67 16.42 -55.43
N THR A 273 -18.21 17.40 -54.64
CA THR A 273 -18.48 18.85 -54.79
C THR A 273 -17.51 19.65 -53.90
N PHE A 274 -17.06 20.80 -54.38
CA PHE A 274 -16.24 21.78 -53.65
C PHE A 274 -17.00 22.39 -52.45
N THR A 275 -16.34 22.46 -51.29
CA THR A 275 -16.52 23.58 -50.35
C THR A 275 -15.17 23.96 -49.72
N GLU A 276 -14.94 25.27 -49.65
CA GLU A 276 -13.66 25.94 -49.42
C GLU A 276 -13.12 25.76 -47.99
N VAL A 277 -11.86 25.31 -47.87
CA VAL A 277 -11.13 25.31 -46.59
C VAL A 277 -10.47 26.67 -46.38
N LYS A 278 -10.97 27.44 -45.41
CA LYS A 278 -10.31 28.66 -44.91
C LYS A 278 -8.92 28.33 -44.36
N VAL A 279 -7.90 28.87 -45.02
CA VAL A 279 -6.48 28.78 -44.66
C VAL A 279 -6.23 29.39 -43.28
N LYS A 280 -5.85 28.56 -42.30
CA LYS A 280 -5.28 29.03 -41.03
C LYS A 280 -3.84 29.51 -41.31
N LYS A 281 -3.56 30.79 -40.99
CA LYS A 281 -2.23 31.40 -41.12
C LYS A 281 -1.21 30.61 -40.28
N THR A 282 -0.22 30.02 -40.93
CA THR A 282 0.93 29.34 -40.28
C THR A 282 1.72 30.32 -39.44
N THR A 283 1.95 30.00 -38.17
CA THR A 283 2.78 30.78 -37.24
C THR A 283 4.25 30.77 -37.69
N ALA A 284 5.03 31.81 -37.36
CA ALA A 284 6.42 31.96 -37.81
C ALA A 284 7.32 30.73 -37.52
N LYS A 285 7.02 30.01 -36.43
CA LYS A 285 7.70 28.77 -36.05
C LYS A 285 7.44 27.59 -37.01
N GLU A 286 6.25 27.52 -37.58
CA GLU A 286 5.88 26.47 -38.54
C GLU A 286 6.53 26.70 -39.91
N LYS A 287 6.64 27.97 -40.35
CA LYS A 287 7.41 28.33 -41.55
C LYS A 287 8.90 27.98 -41.42
N ALA A 288 9.49 28.18 -40.23
CA ALA A 288 10.88 27.82 -39.97
C ALA A 288 11.11 26.30 -40.03
N ARG A 289 10.18 25.52 -39.47
CA ARG A 289 10.23 24.04 -39.51
C ARG A 289 10.06 23.49 -40.93
N GLN A 290 9.16 24.06 -41.72
CA GLN A 290 8.97 23.66 -43.13
C GLN A 290 10.18 24.00 -44.00
N LYS A 291 10.84 25.15 -43.77
CA LYS A 291 12.10 25.49 -44.44
C LYS A 291 13.23 24.53 -44.07
N ALA A 292 13.31 24.09 -42.81
CA ALA A 292 14.30 23.11 -42.38
C ALA A 292 14.09 21.71 -43.02
N ALA A 293 12.84 21.36 -43.34
CA ALA A 293 12.50 20.09 -43.99
C ALA A 293 12.70 20.11 -45.53
N SER A 294 12.83 21.29 -46.16
CA SER A 294 12.93 21.42 -47.62
C SER A 294 14.27 20.93 -48.21
N GLY A 295 15.25 20.59 -47.37
CA GLY A 295 16.57 20.11 -47.79
C GLY A 295 16.86 18.65 -47.46
N THR A 296 15.94 17.95 -46.79
CA THR A 296 16.13 16.56 -46.38
C THR A 296 15.48 15.63 -47.41
N LYS A 297 16.28 14.74 -48.01
CA LYS A 297 15.75 13.70 -48.92
C LYS A 297 14.81 12.79 -48.13
N THR A 298 13.66 12.49 -48.72
CA THR A 298 12.67 11.57 -48.14
C THR A 298 13.31 10.20 -47.93
N ILE A 299 13.04 9.53 -46.80
CA ILE A 299 13.65 8.24 -46.46
C ILE A 299 13.52 7.19 -47.58
N SER A 300 12.49 7.28 -48.40
CA SER A 300 12.24 6.44 -49.58
C SER A 300 13.37 6.50 -50.63
N SER A 301 14.13 7.61 -50.71
CA SER A 301 15.26 7.73 -51.65
C SER A 301 16.47 6.89 -51.26
N PHE A 302 16.51 6.33 -50.04
CA PHE A 302 17.57 5.43 -49.60
C PHE A 302 17.32 3.97 -49.97
N PHE A 303 16.11 3.61 -50.41
CA PHE A 303 15.72 2.22 -50.69
C PHE A 303 15.49 1.92 -52.18
N THR A 304 15.65 2.90 -53.06
CA THR A 304 15.66 2.65 -54.51
C THR A 304 17.03 2.12 -54.93
N LYS A 305 17.09 0.87 -55.40
CA LYS A 305 18.27 0.26 -56.04
C LYS A 305 18.71 1.09 -57.24
N LYS A 306 20.03 1.28 -57.38
CA LYS A 306 20.66 1.85 -58.59
C LYS A 306 20.42 0.96 -59.81
#